data_AF-A0A8S9K6T0-F1
#
_entry.id   AF-A0A8S9K6T0-F1
#
_cell.length_a   1.000
_cell.length_b   1.000
_cell.length_c   1.000
_cell.angle_alpha   90.00
_cell.angle_beta   90.00
_cell.angle_gamma   90.00
#
_symmetry.space_group_name_H-M   'P 1'
#
loop_
_entity.id
_entity.type
_entity.pdbx_description
1 polymer ?
#
loop_
_entity_poly.entity_id
_entity_poly.type
_entity_poly.pdbx_seq_one_letter_code
_entity_poly.pdbx_strand_id
1 'polypeptide(L)'
;MEEENWVPDEPVYGLLVDLWGKAGNVEKAWRWYQAMLGAGVLPNVPTFNSLLSTFLRVNKISEASELLQNMLALGLRPSLQTYTLLLSCCTDGRSKLDMGFCGQLMARTGHPAHMFLLKMPSAGPDGQNVRSHANSFLDLMHSEDRESKRGLVDAVVDFLHKSGLKEEAGSVWEVAAQKNVFPDALREKSRSYWLINLHVMSEGTAVTALSRTLAWFRKQMLVSGCGPARIDIVTGWGRRSRVTGTSMVKQAVEELLNVFGSPFFTESGNSGCFVGCGEALNRWLVQSYVERMHLL
;
A
#
# COMPACT_ATOMS: atom_id res chain seq x y z
N MET A 1 -40.10 22.03 -10.63
CA MET A 1 -39.69 21.66 -9.27
C MET A 1 -39.16 22.93 -8.66
N GLU A 2 -39.86 23.40 -7.65
CA GLU A 2 -39.60 24.67 -6.96
C GLU A 2 -38.16 24.70 -6.43
N GLU A 3 -37.49 25.84 -6.60
CA GLU A 3 -36.22 26.13 -5.94
C GLU A 3 -36.47 26.21 -4.44
N GLU A 4 -36.40 25.07 -3.74
CA GLU A 4 -36.21 25.08 -2.30
C GLU A 4 -34.81 25.64 -2.02
N ASN A 5 -34.72 26.59 -1.08
CA ASN A 5 -33.49 27.11 -0.49
C ASN A 5 -32.71 25.99 0.22
N TRP A 6 -32.15 25.06 -0.54
CA TRP A 6 -31.37 23.97 -0.01
C TRP A 6 -29.97 24.44 0.32
N VAL A 7 -29.63 24.40 1.62
CA VAL A 7 -28.31 24.72 2.13
C VAL A 7 -27.54 23.40 2.29
N PRO A 8 -26.41 23.20 1.58
CA PRO A 8 -25.60 22.01 1.74
C PRO A 8 -25.12 21.83 3.19
N ASP A 9 -25.14 20.60 3.69
CA ASP A 9 -24.61 20.23 5.00
C ASP A 9 -23.19 19.65 4.90
N GLU A 10 -22.60 19.28 6.05
CA GLU A 10 -21.21 18.80 6.15
C GLU A 10 -20.90 17.64 5.18
N PRO A 11 -21.71 16.55 5.11
CA PRO A 11 -21.45 15.45 4.18
C PRO A 11 -21.47 15.87 2.71
N VAL A 12 -22.34 16.80 2.31
CA VAL A 12 -22.41 17.27 0.92
C VAL A 12 -21.14 18.05 0.58
N TYR A 13 -20.73 18.99 1.42
CA TYR A 13 -19.49 19.73 1.19
C TYR A 13 -18.28 18.79 1.13
N GLY A 14 -18.19 17.84 2.06
CA GLY A 14 -17.13 16.83 2.07
C GLY A 14 -17.11 16.00 0.78
N LEU A 15 -18.27 15.57 0.29
CA LEU A 15 -18.40 14.84 -0.98
C LEU A 15 -17.95 15.68 -2.18
N LEU A 16 -18.33 16.97 -2.25
CA LEU A 16 -17.94 17.85 -3.34
C LEU A 16 -16.42 18.09 -3.35
N VAL A 17 -15.83 18.31 -2.18
CA VAL A 17 -14.37 18.42 -2.00
C VAL A 17 -13.68 17.15 -2.50
N ASP A 18 -14.16 15.97 -2.07
CA ASP A 18 -13.60 14.68 -2.48
C ASP A 18 -13.72 14.42 -3.99
N LEU A 19 -14.88 14.70 -4.58
CA LEU A 19 -15.15 14.49 -5.99
C LEU A 19 -14.24 15.34 -6.87
N TRP A 20 -14.15 16.64 -6.60
CA TRP A 20 -13.28 17.54 -7.36
C TRP A 20 -11.80 17.24 -7.13
N GLY A 21 -11.43 16.85 -5.91
CA GLY A 21 -10.07 16.41 -5.57
C GLY A 21 -9.64 15.16 -6.34
N LYS A 22 -10.48 14.13 -6.37
CA LYS A 22 -10.25 12.90 -7.15
C LYS A 22 -10.14 13.21 -8.65
N ALA A 23 -10.97 14.11 -9.17
CA ALA A 23 -10.89 14.61 -10.55
C ALA A 23 -9.63 15.44 -10.85
N GLY A 24 -8.79 15.74 -9.85
CA GLY A 24 -7.57 16.53 -10.01
C GLY A 24 -7.82 18.04 -10.10
N ASN A 25 -9.05 18.49 -9.89
CA ASN A 25 -9.40 19.91 -9.92
C ASN A 25 -9.21 20.55 -8.54
N VAL A 26 -7.96 20.86 -8.22
CA VAL A 26 -7.53 21.45 -6.94
C VAL A 26 -8.28 22.74 -6.63
N GLU A 27 -8.46 23.60 -7.63
CA GLU A 27 -9.12 24.90 -7.47
C GLU A 27 -10.58 24.74 -7.06
N LYS A 28 -11.33 23.84 -7.70
CA LYS A 28 -12.72 23.58 -7.34
C LYS A 28 -12.84 22.91 -5.98
N ALA A 29 -11.98 21.94 -5.66
CA ALA A 29 -11.96 21.31 -4.35
C ALA A 29 -11.72 22.35 -3.24
N TRP A 30 -10.76 23.25 -3.45
CA TRP A 30 -10.47 24.34 -2.52
C TRP A 30 -11.63 25.34 -2.38
N ARG A 31 -12.28 25.71 -3.49
CA ARG A 31 -13.46 26.59 -3.46
C ARG A 31 -14.61 25.99 -2.65
N TRP A 32 -14.87 24.69 -2.77
CA TRP A 32 -15.90 24.03 -1.99
C TRP A 32 -15.56 23.97 -0.50
N TYR A 33 -14.29 23.76 -0.16
CA TYR A 33 -13.83 23.87 1.22
C TYR A 33 -13.99 25.29 1.79
N GLN A 34 -13.63 26.33 1.02
CA GLN A 34 -13.84 27.70 1.44
C GLN A 34 -15.33 28.05 1.58
N ALA A 35 -16.18 27.55 0.69
CA ALA A 35 -17.62 27.72 0.77
C ALA A 35 -18.21 27.03 2.02
N MET A 36 -17.72 25.85 2.37
CA MET A 36 -18.06 25.14 3.60
C MET A 36 -17.77 26.00 4.85
N LEU A 37 -16.56 26.55 4.93
CA LEU A 37 -16.16 27.45 6.02
C LEU A 37 -16.99 28.75 6.03
N GLY A 38 -17.24 29.33 4.85
CA GLY A 38 -18.05 30.54 4.71
C GLY A 38 -19.51 30.34 5.10
N ALA A 39 -20.04 29.13 4.96
CA ALA A 39 -21.35 28.72 5.44
C ALA A 39 -21.38 28.38 6.95
N GLY A 40 -20.25 28.48 7.66
CA GLY A 40 -20.13 28.12 9.07
C GLY A 40 -20.15 26.61 9.33
N VAL A 41 -19.99 25.78 8.30
CA VAL A 41 -19.94 24.33 8.40
C VAL A 41 -18.50 23.90 8.68
N LEU A 42 -18.28 23.12 9.75
CA LEU A 42 -16.93 22.72 10.14
C LEU A 42 -16.46 21.48 9.37
N PRO A 43 -15.24 21.50 8.80
CA PRO A 43 -14.66 20.33 8.14
C PRO A 43 -14.35 19.21 9.13
N ASN A 44 -14.46 17.97 8.66
CA ASN A 44 -14.10 16.77 9.40
C ASN A 44 -12.82 16.12 8.82
N VAL A 45 -12.35 15.04 9.47
CA VAL A 45 -11.14 14.32 9.06
C VAL A 45 -11.18 13.85 7.60
N PRO A 46 -12.26 13.22 7.09
CA PRO A 46 -12.38 12.89 5.66
C PRO A 46 -12.19 14.09 4.73
N THR A 47 -12.83 15.23 5.02
CA THR A 47 -12.69 16.45 4.20
C THR A 47 -11.24 16.93 4.12
N PHE A 48 -10.54 16.92 5.27
CA PHE A 48 -9.11 17.22 5.33
C PHE A 48 -8.27 16.22 4.52
N ASN A 49 -8.54 14.92 4.63
CA ASN A 49 -7.82 13.89 3.88
C ASN A 49 -8.01 14.02 2.36
N SER A 50 -9.21 14.38 1.90
CA SER A 50 -9.48 14.61 0.48
C SER A 50 -8.70 15.80 -0.08
N LEU A 51 -8.64 16.92 0.65
CA LEU A 51 -7.82 18.08 0.26
C LEU A 51 -6.33 17.78 0.36
N LEU A 52 -5.89 17.08 1.41
CA LEU A 52 -4.50 16.68 1.60
C LEU A 52 -4.03 15.84 0.41
N SER A 53 -4.78 14.80 0.05
CA SER A 53 -4.52 13.97 -1.12
C SER A 53 -4.41 14.81 -2.39
N THR A 54 -5.31 15.78 -2.55
CA THR A 54 -5.35 16.68 -3.70
C THR A 54 -4.09 17.55 -3.79
N PHE A 55 -3.66 18.17 -2.70
CA PHE A 55 -2.45 19.00 -2.67
C PHE A 55 -1.17 18.19 -2.86
N LEU A 56 -1.06 17.03 -2.20
CA LEU A 56 0.09 16.13 -2.33
C LEU A 56 0.28 15.68 -3.79
N ARG A 57 -0.80 15.30 -4.49
CA ARG A 57 -0.76 14.87 -5.89
C ARG A 57 -0.25 15.93 -6.87
N VAL A 58 -0.43 17.21 -6.55
CA VAL A 58 0.05 18.33 -7.39
C VAL A 58 1.29 19.01 -6.81
N ASN A 59 1.99 18.35 -5.87
CA ASN A 59 3.21 18.86 -5.24
C ASN A 59 3.05 20.22 -4.52
N LYS A 60 1.84 20.54 -4.04
CA LYS A 60 1.56 21.72 -3.19
C LYS A 60 1.84 21.43 -1.72
N ILE A 61 3.13 21.20 -1.41
CA ILE A 61 3.56 20.67 -0.11
C ILE A 61 3.37 21.68 1.03
N SER A 62 3.58 22.98 0.76
CA SER A 62 3.35 24.04 1.75
C SER A 62 1.88 24.09 2.16
N GLU A 63 0.96 24.08 1.19
CA GLU A 63 -0.47 24.09 1.44
C GLU A 63 -0.93 22.81 2.16
N ALA A 64 -0.36 21.64 1.82
CA ALA A 64 -0.59 20.40 2.55
C ALA A 64 -0.16 20.48 4.03
N SER A 65 0.96 21.15 4.31
CA SER A 65 1.46 21.35 5.67
C SER A 65 0.55 22.27 6.49
N GLU A 66 0.13 23.40 5.90
CA GLU A 66 -0.79 24.34 6.53
C GLU A 66 -2.14 23.67 6.81
N LEU A 67 -2.64 22.89 5.85
CA LEU A 67 -3.89 22.15 6.00
C LEU A 67 -3.86 21.19 7.20
N LEU A 68 -2.75 20.50 7.43
CA LEU A 68 -2.57 19.63 8.60
C LEU A 68 -2.44 20.40 9.91
N GLN A 69 -1.78 21.56 9.90
CA GLN A 69 -1.74 22.43 11.09
C GLN A 69 -3.14 22.94 11.44
N ASN A 70 -3.93 23.32 10.44
CA ASN A 70 -5.32 23.74 10.63
C ASN A 70 -6.19 22.59 11.18
N MET A 71 -6.01 21.37 10.69
CA MET A 71 -6.66 20.18 11.23
C MET A 71 -6.38 20.02 12.74
N LEU A 72 -5.11 20.13 13.15
CA LEU A 72 -4.73 20.04 14.55
C LEU A 72 -5.26 21.22 15.39
N ALA A 73 -5.24 22.43 14.85
CA ALA A 73 -5.74 23.63 15.51
C ALA A 73 -7.25 23.57 15.78
N LEU A 74 -8.00 22.83 14.94
CA LEU A 74 -9.42 22.52 15.14
C LEU A 74 -9.65 21.36 16.14
N GLY A 75 -8.59 20.82 16.75
CA GLY A 75 -8.66 19.69 17.66
C GLY A 75 -8.91 18.34 16.99
N LEU A 76 -8.85 18.27 15.65
CA LEU A 76 -9.03 17.03 14.91
C LEU A 76 -7.74 16.21 14.93
N ARG A 77 -7.87 14.90 15.09
CA ARG A 77 -6.74 13.97 15.07
C ARG A 77 -6.58 13.37 13.67
N PRO A 78 -5.38 13.43 13.07
CA PRO A 78 -5.07 12.70 11.84
C PRO A 78 -5.40 11.21 11.98
N SER A 79 -6.02 10.63 10.96
CA SER A 79 -6.37 9.20 10.92
C SER A 79 -5.27 8.38 10.23
N LEU A 80 -5.37 7.05 10.27
CA LEU A 80 -4.44 6.18 9.53
C LEU A 80 -4.37 6.57 8.04
N GLN A 81 -5.50 6.94 7.44
CA GLN A 81 -5.55 7.42 6.06
C GLN A 81 -4.71 8.69 5.85
N THR A 82 -4.71 9.63 6.81
CA THR A 82 -3.85 10.82 6.74
C THR A 82 -2.38 10.43 6.60
N TYR A 83 -1.93 9.43 7.37
CA TYR A 83 -0.55 8.94 7.34
C TYR A 83 -0.23 8.12 6.10
N THR A 84 -1.18 7.30 5.64
CA THR A 84 -1.07 6.61 4.35
C THR A 84 -0.80 7.61 3.23
N LEU A 85 -1.55 8.72 3.16
CA LEU A 85 -1.35 9.75 2.14
C LEU A 85 0.06 10.38 2.20
N LEU A 86 0.57 10.64 3.39
CA LEU A 86 1.92 11.20 3.57
C LEU A 86 2.99 10.21 3.11
N LEU A 87 2.95 8.97 3.58
CA LEU A 87 3.91 7.93 3.22
C LEU A 87 3.87 7.62 1.72
N SER A 88 2.68 7.42 1.14
CA SER A 88 2.52 7.16 -0.30
C SER A 88 3.00 8.33 -1.15
N CYS A 89 2.86 9.57 -0.69
CA CYS A 89 3.40 10.72 -1.42
C CYS A 89 4.93 10.75 -1.38
N CYS A 90 5.55 10.32 -0.30
CA CYS A 90 7.01 10.19 -0.21
C CYS A 90 7.58 9.06 -1.09
N THR A 91 6.76 8.08 -1.48
CA THR A 91 7.18 6.97 -2.35
C THR A 91 6.73 7.08 -3.80
N ASP A 92 5.95 8.11 -4.15
CA ASP A 92 5.60 8.41 -5.54
C ASP A 92 6.78 9.10 -6.22
N GLY A 93 7.37 8.48 -7.26
CA GLY A 93 8.50 9.02 -8.00
C GLY A 93 8.25 10.38 -8.69
N ARG A 94 7.00 10.85 -8.71
CA ARG A 94 6.60 12.18 -9.20
C ARG A 94 6.59 13.26 -8.11
N SER A 95 6.73 12.87 -6.86
CA SER A 95 6.65 13.76 -5.72
C SER A 95 7.98 14.44 -5.44
N LYS A 96 7.94 15.73 -5.10
CA LYS A 96 9.10 16.46 -4.55
C LYS A 96 9.16 16.37 -3.02
N LEU A 97 8.26 15.61 -2.41
CA LEU A 97 8.18 15.46 -0.97
C LEU A 97 9.37 14.65 -0.47
N ASP A 98 10.26 15.32 0.25
CA ASP A 98 11.39 14.66 0.89
C ASP A 98 10.92 13.76 2.04
N MET A 99 11.60 12.62 2.19
CA MET A 99 11.37 11.64 3.25
C MET A 99 11.53 12.27 4.64
N GLY A 100 12.47 13.21 4.79
CA GLY A 100 12.67 13.98 6.00
C GLY A 100 11.47 14.87 6.34
N PHE A 101 10.81 15.45 5.34
CA PHE A 101 9.61 16.26 5.55
C PHE A 101 8.41 15.42 5.99
N CYS A 102 8.17 14.25 5.36
CA CYS A 102 7.17 13.29 5.86
C CYS A 102 7.42 12.93 7.32
N GLY A 103 8.69 12.65 7.67
CA GLY A 103 9.09 12.37 9.05
C GLY A 103 8.73 13.50 10.02
N GLN A 104 9.09 14.75 9.69
CA GLN A 104 8.77 15.92 10.52
C GLN A 104 7.26 16.10 10.72
N LEU A 105 6.48 15.90 9.67
CA LEU A 105 5.04 16.09 9.70
C LEU A 105 4.36 15.04 10.58
N MET A 106 4.74 13.77 10.44
CA MET A 106 4.23 12.70 11.31
C MET A 106 4.71 12.83 12.77
N ALA A 107 5.89 13.41 12.99
CA ALA A 107 6.40 13.71 14.33
C ALA A 107 5.53 14.75 15.03
N ARG A 108 5.19 15.85 14.33
CA ARG A 108 4.34 16.92 14.86
C ARG A 108 2.93 16.44 15.23
N THR A 109 2.41 15.47 14.49
CA THR A 109 1.08 14.91 14.76
C THR A 109 1.08 13.76 15.76
N GLY A 110 2.26 13.29 16.19
CA GLY A 110 2.41 12.27 17.24
C GLY A 110 1.99 10.86 16.84
N HIS A 111 2.06 10.49 15.57
CA HIS A 111 1.59 9.17 15.13
C HIS A 111 2.51 8.02 15.52
N PRO A 112 1.96 6.85 15.90
CA PRO A 112 2.77 5.65 16.12
C PRO A 112 3.60 5.23 14.90
N ALA A 113 3.12 5.46 13.65
CA ALA A 113 3.89 5.10 12.46
C ALA A 113 5.20 5.89 12.34
N HIS A 114 5.23 7.15 12.80
CA HIS A 114 6.47 7.92 12.86
C HIS A 114 7.49 7.24 13.78
N MET A 115 7.07 6.92 15.00
CA MET A 115 7.92 6.26 15.98
C MET A 115 8.33 4.86 15.54
N PHE A 116 7.44 4.14 14.86
CA PHE A 116 7.70 2.83 14.28
C PHE A 116 8.83 2.91 13.24
N LEU A 117 8.72 3.82 12.27
CA LEU A 117 9.74 4.00 11.22
C LEU A 117 11.06 4.54 11.79
N LEU A 118 11.02 5.51 12.70
CA LEU A 118 12.22 6.10 13.32
C LEU A 118 12.99 5.09 14.16
N LYS A 119 12.28 4.21 14.88
CA LYS A 119 12.87 3.15 15.72
C LYS A 119 12.98 1.82 14.99
N MET A 120 12.91 1.80 13.66
CA MET A 120 13.02 0.56 12.90
C MET A 120 14.36 -0.12 13.22
N PRO A 121 14.36 -1.32 13.83
CA PRO A 121 15.61 -2.01 14.11
C PRO A 121 16.16 -2.61 12.82
N SER A 122 17.46 -2.89 12.79
CA SER A 122 18.01 -3.78 11.76
C SER A 122 17.35 -5.15 11.86
N ALA A 123 17.07 -5.79 10.72
CA ALA A 123 16.49 -7.15 10.65
C ALA A 123 17.12 -8.15 11.63
N GLY A 124 18.44 -8.09 11.84
CA GLY A 124 19.17 -9.05 12.67
C GLY A 124 19.08 -10.47 12.09
N PRO A 125 19.46 -11.51 12.86
CA PRO A 125 19.29 -12.89 12.42
C PRO A 125 17.79 -13.20 12.22
N ASP A 126 17.48 -13.76 11.06
CA ASP A 126 16.16 -14.16 10.60
C ASP A 126 15.09 -13.06 10.51
N GLY A 127 15.36 -11.78 10.84
CA GLY A 127 14.36 -10.71 10.82
C GLY A 127 13.58 -10.54 12.14
N GLN A 128 13.95 -11.25 13.21
CA GLN A 128 13.13 -11.36 14.42
C GLN A 128 12.89 -10.01 15.13
N ASN A 129 13.89 -9.13 15.15
CA ASN A 129 13.77 -7.81 15.77
C ASN A 129 12.69 -6.97 15.08
N VAL A 130 12.70 -6.97 13.75
CA VAL A 130 11.70 -6.25 12.95
C VAL A 130 10.33 -6.88 13.11
N ARG A 131 10.23 -8.22 13.13
CA ARG A 131 8.94 -8.89 13.35
C ARG A 131 8.34 -8.57 14.72
N SER A 132 9.15 -8.53 15.78
CA SER A 132 8.66 -8.13 17.11
C SER A 132 8.16 -6.68 17.10
N HIS A 133 8.93 -5.77 16.49
CA HIS A 133 8.57 -4.36 16.37
C HIS A 133 7.30 -4.15 15.55
N ALA A 134 7.15 -4.86 14.42
CA ALA A 134 5.97 -4.85 13.57
C ALA A 134 4.74 -5.41 14.27
N ASN A 135 4.89 -6.47 15.08
CA ASN A 135 3.79 -7.01 15.88
C ASN A 135 3.25 -5.97 16.86
N SER A 136 4.14 -5.35 17.65
CA SER A 136 3.75 -4.29 18.59
C SER A 136 3.07 -3.11 17.88
N PHE A 137 3.59 -2.70 16.72
CA PHE A 137 2.98 -1.62 15.94
C PHE A 137 1.57 -1.96 15.45
N LEU A 138 1.35 -3.16 14.93
CA LEU A 138 0.02 -3.60 14.48
C LEU A 138 -0.96 -3.78 15.65
N ASP A 139 -0.47 -4.20 16.83
CA ASP A 139 -1.30 -4.34 18.03
C ASP A 139 -1.76 -2.97 18.57
N LEU A 140 -0.97 -1.90 18.39
CA LEU A 140 -1.41 -0.53 18.71
C LEU A 140 -2.62 -0.07 17.88
N MET A 141 -2.86 -0.71 16.73
CA MET A 141 -3.94 -0.37 15.79
C MET A 141 -5.05 -1.42 15.77
N HIS A 142 -5.16 -2.28 16.78
CA HIS A 142 -6.13 -3.38 16.80
C HIS A 142 -7.59 -2.89 16.62
N SER A 143 -7.94 -1.71 17.15
CA SER A 143 -9.27 -1.09 17.05
C SER A 143 -9.60 -0.49 15.67
N GLU A 144 -8.60 -0.28 14.83
CA GLU A 144 -8.77 0.33 13.51
C GLU A 144 -9.39 -0.65 12.53
N ASP A 145 -10.15 -0.14 11.56
CA ASP A 145 -10.74 -0.97 10.53
C ASP A 145 -9.66 -1.60 9.63
N ARG A 146 -10.01 -2.72 8.99
CA ARG A 146 -9.06 -3.50 8.19
C ARG A 146 -8.56 -2.74 6.97
N GLU A 147 -9.40 -1.93 6.33
CA GLU A 147 -9.02 -1.21 5.11
C GLU A 147 -8.03 -0.09 5.42
N SER A 148 -8.26 0.68 6.48
CA SER A 148 -7.33 1.69 6.97
C SER A 148 -6.00 1.09 7.40
N LYS A 149 -6.01 -0.03 8.15
CA LYS A 149 -4.80 -0.78 8.51
C LYS A 149 -4.03 -1.26 7.27
N ARG A 150 -4.73 -1.87 6.32
CA ARG A 150 -4.14 -2.35 5.06
C ARG A 150 -3.47 -1.21 4.31
N GLY A 151 -4.15 -0.08 4.15
CA GLY A 151 -3.59 1.08 3.45
C GLY A 151 -2.31 1.59 4.10
N LEU A 152 -2.29 1.72 5.44
CA LEU A 152 -1.11 2.20 6.15
C LEU A 152 0.06 1.20 6.07
N VAL A 153 -0.21 -0.08 6.28
CA VAL A 153 0.82 -1.13 6.24
C VAL A 153 1.40 -1.27 4.84
N ASP A 154 0.56 -1.18 3.82
CA ASP A 154 0.99 -1.15 2.42
C ASP A 154 1.93 0.04 2.15
N ALA A 155 1.57 1.25 2.60
CA ALA A 155 2.43 2.42 2.44
C ALA A 155 3.76 2.31 3.22
N VAL A 156 3.74 1.70 4.40
CA VAL A 156 4.94 1.43 5.21
C VAL A 156 5.88 0.43 4.52
N VAL A 157 5.35 -0.68 4.00
CA VAL A 157 6.17 -1.69 3.31
C VAL A 157 6.75 -1.10 2.02
N ASP A 158 5.97 -0.36 1.23
CA ASP A 158 6.44 0.34 0.03
C ASP A 158 7.55 1.34 0.35
N PHE A 159 7.39 2.09 1.45
CA PHE A 159 8.39 3.04 1.94
C PHE A 159 9.70 2.35 2.28
N LEU A 160 9.66 1.27 3.06
CA LEU A 160 10.86 0.53 3.43
C LEU A 160 11.54 -0.09 2.20
N HIS A 161 10.74 -0.66 1.29
CA HIS A 161 11.23 -1.24 0.04
C HIS A 161 12.00 -0.21 -0.80
N LYS A 162 11.38 0.94 -1.08
CA LYS A 162 11.98 2.00 -1.90
C LYS A 162 13.13 2.74 -1.21
N SER A 163 13.20 2.68 0.12
CA SER A 163 14.34 3.18 0.90
C SER A 163 15.54 2.22 0.91
N GLY A 164 15.43 1.05 0.27
CA GLY A 164 16.47 0.01 0.27
C GLY A 164 16.48 -0.89 1.51
N LEU A 165 15.56 -0.69 2.47
CA LEU A 165 15.38 -1.52 3.67
C LEU A 165 14.51 -2.74 3.35
N LYS A 166 14.95 -3.54 2.37
CA LYS A 166 14.12 -4.62 1.79
C LYS A 166 13.95 -5.84 2.71
N GLU A 167 14.93 -6.08 3.58
CA GLU A 167 14.81 -7.11 4.62
C GLU A 167 13.75 -6.75 5.66
N GLU A 168 13.78 -5.50 6.11
CA GLU A 168 12.80 -4.93 7.03
C GLU A 168 11.41 -4.93 6.39
N ALA A 169 11.29 -4.47 5.15
CA ALA A 169 10.03 -4.47 4.39
C ALA A 169 9.40 -5.88 4.34
N GLY A 170 10.22 -6.88 4.03
CA GLY A 170 9.79 -8.27 4.00
C GLY A 170 9.32 -8.80 5.36
N SER A 171 10.06 -8.49 6.43
CA SER A 171 9.70 -8.89 7.79
C SER A 171 8.39 -8.24 8.25
N VAL A 172 8.17 -6.96 7.93
CA VAL A 172 6.91 -6.26 8.22
C VAL A 172 5.75 -6.88 7.43
N TRP A 173 5.95 -7.16 6.15
CA TRP A 173 4.94 -7.80 5.31
C TRP A 173 4.55 -9.19 5.82
N GLU A 174 5.50 -10.02 6.23
CA GLU A 174 5.23 -11.36 6.77
C GLU A 174 4.35 -11.30 8.02
N VAL A 175 4.62 -10.38 8.94
CA VAL A 175 3.78 -10.18 10.13
C VAL A 175 2.38 -9.70 9.74
N ALA A 176 2.29 -8.78 8.78
CA ALA A 176 1.00 -8.29 8.30
C ALA A 176 0.16 -9.39 7.62
N ALA A 177 0.81 -10.27 6.84
CA ALA A 177 0.17 -11.43 6.23
C ALA A 177 -0.35 -12.42 7.30
N GLN A 178 0.46 -12.69 8.33
CA GLN A 178 0.05 -13.55 9.47
C GLN A 178 -1.13 -12.98 10.25
N LYS A 179 -1.19 -11.65 10.42
CA LYS A 179 -2.33 -10.96 11.06
C LYS A 179 -3.51 -10.71 10.11
N ASN A 180 -3.48 -11.27 8.89
CA ASN A 180 -4.55 -11.14 7.89
C ASN A 180 -4.89 -9.68 7.51
N VAL A 181 -3.88 -8.80 7.52
CA VAL A 181 -4.02 -7.40 7.06
C VAL A 181 -4.31 -7.37 5.56
N PHE A 182 -3.69 -8.27 4.80
CA PHE A 182 -3.92 -8.48 3.37
C PHE A 182 -4.74 -9.76 3.16
N PRO A 183 -6.08 -9.66 3.16
CA PRO A 183 -6.93 -10.84 2.99
C PRO A 183 -6.69 -11.50 1.62
N ASP A 184 -6.68 -12.82 1.61
CA ASP A 184 -6.46 -13.64 0.41
C ASP A 184 -5.11 -13.38 -0.30
N ALA A 185 -4.12 -12.76 0.36
CA ALA A 185 -2.80 -12.51 -0.22
C ALA A 185 -2.09 -13.79 -0.70
N LEU A 186 -2.28 -14.89 0.03
CA LEU A 186 -1.87 -16.23 -0.37
C LEU A 186 -3.01 -17.20 -0.04
N ARG A 187 -3.47 -17.96 -1.04
CA ARG A 187 -4.57 -18.93 -0.87
C ARG A 187 -4.30 -20.22 -1.62
N GLU A 188 -4.46 -21.35 -0.94
CA GLU A 188 -4.55 -22.65 -1.60
C GLU A 188 -5.98 -22.83 -2.14
N LYS A 189 -6.14 -22.90 -3.46
CA LYS A 189 -7.45 -23.09 -4.12
C LYS A 189 -7.88 -24.56 -4.16
N SER A 190 -6.92 -25.45 -4.36
CA SER A 190 -7.06 -26.90 -4.28
C SER A 190 -5.69 -27.50 -4.01
N ARG A 191 -5.61 -28.82 -3.78
CA ARG A 191 -4.35 -29.51 -3.43
C ARG A 191 -3.21 -29.09 -4.36
N SER A 192 -2.20 -28.42 -3.80
CA SER A 192 -1.01 -27.95 -4.51
C SER A 192 -1.27 -26.88 -5.59
N TYR A 193 -2.46 -26.28 -5.64
CA TYR A 193 -2.77 -25.12 -6.50
C TYR A 193 -2.94 -23.86 -5.65
N TRP A 194 -2.05 -22.91 -5.86
CA TRP A 194 -1.94 -21.69 -5.07
C TRP A 194 -2.26 -20.43 -5.88
N LEU A 195 -2.78 -19.44 -5.20
CA LEU A 195 -3.03 -18.09 -5.68
C LEU A 195 -2.25 -17.10 -4.81
N ILE A 196 -1.41 -16.29 -5.44
CA ILE A 196 -0.74 -15.13 -4.84
C ILE A 196 -1.47 -13.90 -5.34
N ASN A 197 -2.05 -13.11 -4.42
CA ASN A 197 -2.90 -11.99 -4.76
C ASN A 197 -2.25 -10.65 -4.40
N LEU A 198 -1.84 -9.90 -5.42
CA LEU A 198 -1.07 -8.65 -5.28
C LEU A 198 -1.86 -7.41 -5.72
N HIS A 199 -3.09 -7.56 -6.23
CA HIS A 199 -3.84 -6.45 -6.88
C HIS A 199 -4.23 -5.29 -5.95
N VAL A 200 -4.26 -5.50 -4.63
CA VAL A 200 -4.58 -4.49 -3.61
C VAL A 200 -3.34 -3.92 -2.92
N MET A 201 -2.16 -4.19 -3.48
CA MET A 201 -0.88 -3.75 -2.94
C MET A 201 -0.28 -2.64 -3.81
N SER A 202 0.52 -1.79 -3.21
CA SER A 202 1.46 -0.92 -3.92
C SER A 202 2.55 -1.74 -4.60
N GLU A 203 3.30 -1.09 -5.48
CA GLU A 203 4.38 -1.70 -6.26
C GLU A 203 5.45 -2.38 -5.39
N GLY A 204 6.06 -1.65 -4.44
CA GLY A 204 7.10 -2.20 -3.57
C GLY A 204 6.55 -3.27 -2.63
N THR A 205 5.32 -3.12 -2.16
CA THR A 205 4.64 -4.14 -1.35
C THR A 205 4.38 -5.41 -2.16
N ALA A 206 3.95 -5.30 -3.42
CA ALA A 206 3.70 -6.45 -4.28
C ALA A 206 4.98 -7.23 -4.61
N VAL A 207 6.08 -6.53 -4.91
CA VAL A 207 7.40 -7.14 -5.15
C VAL A 207 7.91 -7.84 -3.88
N THR A 208 7.78 -7.18 -2.72
CA THR A 208 8.14 -7.74 -1.41
C THR A 208 7.29 -8.97 -1.08
N ALA A 209 5.98 -8.90 -1.27
CA ALA A 209 5.06 -9.99 -1.04
C ALA A 209 5.37 -11.20 -1.91
N LEU A 210 5.58 -10.99 -3.20
CA LEU A 210 5.88 -12.04 -4.15
C LEU A 210 7.18 -12.76 -3.80
N SER A 211 8.26 -12.00 -3.62
CA SER A 211 9.58 -12.54 -3.29
C SER A 211 9.57 -13.35 -1.98
N ARG A 212 8.96 -12.82 -0.92
CA ARG A 212 8.81 -13.54 0.36
C ARG A 212 7.95 -14.79 0.24
N THR A 213 6.89 -14.74 -0.55
CA THR A 213 6.02 -15.89 -0.78
C THR A 213 6.74 -17.00 -1.55
N LEU A 214 7.51 -16.66 -2.58
CA LEU A 214 8.29 -17.64 -3.36
C LEU A 214 9.43 -18.25 -2.52
N ALA A 215 10.12 -17.44 -1.70
CA ALA A 215 11.09 -17.93 -0.73
C ALA A 215 10.46 -18.87 0.30
N TRP A 216 9.23 -18.58 0.75
CA TRP A 216 8.47 -19.48 1.61
C TRP A 216 8.15 -20.81 0.91
N PHE A 217 7.68 -20.81 -0.35
CA PHE A 217 7.46 -22.04 -1.12
C PHE A 217 8.73 -22.88 -1.23
N ARG A 218 9.86 -22.25 -1.54
CA ARG A 218 11.17 -22.92 -1.57
C ARG A 218 11.48 -23.61 -0.24
N LYS A 219 11.32 -22.91 0.87
CA LYS A 219 11.57 -23.48 2.21
C LYS A 219 10.66 -24.67 2.48
N GLN A 220 9.38 -24.60 2.13
CA GLN A 220 8.45 -25.73 2.26
C GLN A 220 8.85 -26.91 1.37
N MET A 221 9.31 -26.66 0.15
CA MET A 221 9.76 -27.71 -0.77
C MET A 221 11.00 -28.44 -0.26
N LEU A 222 11.97 -27.71 0.32
CA LEU A 222 13.16 -28.33 0.89
C LEU A 222 12.85 -29.22 2.10
N VAL A 223 11.83 -28.88 2.88
CA VAL A 223 11.42 -29.64 4.07
C VAL A 223 10.55 -30.84 3.70
N SER A 224 9.58 -30.65 2.80
CA SER A 224 8.56 -31.67 2.49
C SER A 224 8.87 -32.54 1.26
N GLY A 225 9.80 -32.10 0.41
CA GLY A 225 10.04 -32.69 -0.92
C GLY A 225 8.90 -32.47 -1.92
N CYS A 226 7.80 -31.83 -1.52
CA CYS A 226 6.60 -31.63 -2.35
C CYS A 226 6.49 -30.18 -2.81
N GLY A 227 6.34 -30.00 -4.13
CA GLY A 227 6.16 -28.69 -4.75
C GLY A 227 4.70 -28.35 -5.09
N PRO A 228 4.39 -27.08 -5.31
CA PRO A 228 3.12 -26.68 -5.90
C PRO A 228 3.00 -27.25 -7.32
N ALA A 229 1.79 -27.70 -7.67
CA ALA A 229 1.46 -28.10 -9.03
C ALA A 229 1.23 -26.87 -9.93
N ARG A 230 0.67 -25.79 -9.34
CA ARG A 230 0.38 -24.52 -10.01
C ARG A 230 0.42 -23.36 -9.03
N ILE A 231 0.99 -22.23 -9.45
CA ILE A 231 0.89 -20.93 -8.78
C ILE A 231 0.33 -19.93 -9.80
N ASP A 232 -0.76 -19.26 -9.43
CA ASP A 232 -1.27 -18.08 -10.13
C ASP A 232 -0.87 -16.82 -9.34
N ILE A 233 -0.24 -15.85 -10.00
CA ILE A 233 0.07 -14.53 -9.43
C ILE A 233 -0.85 -13.49 -10.05
N VAL A 234 -1.72 -12.88 -9.26
CA VAL A 234 -2.68 -11.87 -9.71
C VAL A 234 -2.13 -10.48 -9.41
N THR A 235 -1.83 -9.72 -10.45
CA THR A 235 -1.26 -8.35 -10.38
C THR A 235 -2.25 -7.26 -10.78
N GLY A 236 -3.51 -7.64 -11.03
CA GLY A 236 -4.61 -6.74 -11.36
C GLY A 236 -5.54 -7.32 -12.42
N TRP A 237 -6.08 -6.43 -13.26
CA TRP A 237 -6.84 -6.63 -14.50
C TRP A 237 -7.04 -8.09 -14.94
N GLY A 238 -8.07 -8.75 -14.40
CA GLY A 238 -8.47 -10.08 -14.85
C GLY A 238 -9.11 -10.08 -16.24
N ARG A 239 -9.43 -11.26 -16.77
CA ARG A 239 -10.06 -11.46 -18.10
C ARG A 239 -11.29 -10.59 -18.44
N ARG A 240 -11.98 -10.01 -17.45
CA ARG A 240 -13.19 -9.18 -17.63
C ARG A 240 -12.97 -7.68 -17.37
N SER A 241 -11.73 -7.29 -17.11
CA SER A 241 -11.40 -5.96 -16.65
C SER A 241 -11.42 -4.97 -17.83
N ARG A 242 -12.17 -3.86 -17.69
CA ARG A 242 -12.41 -2.89 -18.78
C ARG A 242 -11.43 -1.74 -18.88
N VAL A 243 -10.60 -1.50 -17.87
CA VAL A 243 -9.56 -0.46 -17.97
C VAL A 243 -8.41 -1.01 -18.77
N THR A 244 -7.97 -0.13 -19.63
CA THR A 244 -6.85 -0.29 -20.53
C THR A 244 -5.72 0.59 -20.02
N GLY A 245 -4.54 0.02 -19.79
CA GLY A 245 -3.39 0.77 -19.28
C GLY A 245 -2.28 -0.14 -18.74
N THR A 246 -1.18 0.46 -18.31
CA THR A 246 -0.07 -0.23 -17.64
C THR A 246 -0.32 -0.28 -16.14
N SER A 247 -0.36 -1.49 -15.56
CA SER A 247 -0.36 -1.67 -14.11
C SER A 247 1.09 -1.60 -13.62
N MET A 248 1.43 -0.64 -12.75
CA MET A 248 2.77 -0.52 -12.16
C MET A 248 3.15 -1.80 -11.40
N VAL A 249 2.19 -2.36 -10.64
CA VAL A 249 2.35 -3.65 -9.94
C VAL A 249 2.65 -4.77 -10.93
N LYS A 250 1.93 -4.84 -12.06
CA LYS A 250 2.21 -5.84 -13.09
C LYS A 250 3.62 -5.67 -13.64
N GLN A 251 4.02 -4.45 -14.01
CA GLN A 251 5.33 -4.18 -14.59
C GLN A 251 6.46 -4.55 -13.64
N ALA A 252 6.37 -4.15 -12.38
CA ALA A 252 7.39 -4.48 -11.38
C ALA A 252 7.47 -6.00 -11.10
N VAL A 253 6.32 -6.68 -11.06
CA VAL A 253 6.30 -8.15 -10.93
C VAL A 253 6.88 -8.83 -12.17
N GLU A 254 6.55 -8.36 -13.37
CA GLU A 254 7.07 -8.87 -14.63
C GLU A 254 8.59 -8.69 -14.72
N GLU A 255 9.10 -7.52 -14.33
CA GLU A 255 10.52 -7.22 -14.27
C GLU A 255 11.25 -8.14 -13.29
N LEU A 256 10.74 -8.28 -12.05
CA LEU A 256 11.31 -9.20 -11.06
C LEU A 256 11.36 -10.64 -11.61
N LEU A 257 10.27 -11.13 -12.18
CA LEU A 257 10.18 -12.48 -12.73
C LEU A 257 11.14 -12.69 -13.91
N ASN A 258 11.31 -11.69 -14.77
CA ASN A 258 12.21 -11.73 -15.92
C ASN A 258 13.68 -11.71 -15.51
N VAL A 259 14.06 -10.87 -14.53
CA VAL A 259 15.43 -10.77 -14.02
C VAL A 259 15.93 -12.12 -13.50
N PHE A 260 15.05 -12.92 -12.90
CA PHE A 260 15.37 -14.25 -12.39
C PHE A 260 15.07 -15.40 -13.37
N GLY A 261 14.75 -15.10 -14.63
CA GLY A 261 14.47 -16.12 -15.66
C GLY A 261 13.35 -17.07 -15.25
N SER A 262 12.31 -16.56 -14.61
CA SER A 262 11.25 -17.39 -14.04
C SER A 262 10.43 -18.10 -15.13
N PRO A 263 9.86 -19.29 -14.84
CA PRO A 263 9.01 -20.02 -15.77
C PRO A 263 7.56 -19.52 -15.77
N PHE A 264 7.27 -18.37 -15.14
CA PHE A 264 5.94 -17.79 -15.12
C PHE A 264 5.61 -17.14 -16.46
N PHE A 265 4.41 -17.41 -16.97
CA PHE A 265 3.93 -16.84 -18.23
C PHE A 265 2.53 -16.26 -18.08
N THR A 266 2.15 -15.33 -18.97
CA THR A 266 0.78 -14.82 -19.02
C THR A 266 -0.09 -15.68 -19.95
N GLU A 267 -1.28 -16.08 -19.51
CA GLU A 267 -2.25 -16.76 -20.38
C GLU A 267 -2.92 -15.77 -21.37
N SER A 268 -3.24 -16.25 -22.58
CA SER A 268 -3.95 -15.46 -23.58
C SER A 268 -5.29 -14.94 -23.03
N GLY A 269 -5.51 -13.62 -23.15
CA GLY A 269 -6.70 -12.95 -22.64
C GLY A 269 -6.74 -12.70 -21.13
N ASN A 270 -5.70 -13.09 -20.36
CA ASN A 270 -5.59 -12.80 -18.93
C ASN A 270 -4.25 -12.12 -18.58
N SER A 271 -4.01 -10.95 -19.16
CA SER A 271 -2.74 -10.23 -19.03
C SER A 271 -2.40 -9.75 -17.61
N GLY A 272 -3.35 -9.79 -16.66
CA GLY A 272 -3.14 -9.47 -15.24
C GLY A 272 -2.83 -10.67 -14.35
N CYS A 273 -2.58 -11.85 -14.93
CA CYS A 273 -2.26 -13.07 -14.18
C CYS A 273 -1.03 -13.77 -14.77
N PHE A 274 -0.01 -14.00 -13.94
CA PHE A 274 1.11 -14.86 -14.27
C PHE A 274 0.86 -16.27 -13.75
N VAL A 275 1.24 -17.27 -14.53
CA VAL A 275 0.98 -18.68 -14.25
C VAL A 275 2.30 -19.43 -14.29
N GLY A 276 2.62 -20.13 -13.21
CA GLY A 276 3.69 -21.10 -13.14
C GLY A 276 3.11 -22.47 -12.84
N CYS A 277 3.58 -23.52 -13.52
CA CYS A 277 3.09 -24.88 -13.30
C CYS A 277 4.12 -25.95 -13.62
N GLY A 278 3.87 -27.15 -13.10
CA GLY A 278 4.61 -28.37 -13.44
C GLY A 278 6.06 -28.35 -12.99
N GLU A 279 6.88 -29.17 -13.67
CA GLU A 279 8.26 -29.41 -13.29
C GLU A 279 9.17 -28.18 -13.47
N ALA A 280 8.89 -27.34 -14.48
CA ALA A 280 9.65 -26.12 -14.70
C ALA A 280 9.55 -25.16 -13.49
N LEU A 281 8.34 -24.99 -12.95
CA LEU A 281 8.12 -24.21 -11.73
C LEU A 281 8.91 -24.78 -10.55
N ASN A 282 8.81 -26.08 -10.31
CA ASN A 282 9.46 -26.71 -9.16
C ASN A 282 10.99 -26.67 -9.25
N ARG A 283 11.57 -26.91 -10.45
CA ARG A 283 13.02 -26.80 -10.68
C ARG A 283 13.55 -25.38 -10.46
N TRP A 284 12.73 -24.38 -10.78
CA TRP A 284 13.08 -22.98 -10.56
C TRP A 284 12.96 -22.59 -9.07
N LEU A 285 11.88 -22.98 -8.39
CA LEU A 285 11.64 -22.64 -6.98
C LEU A 285 12.74 -23.14 -6.02
N VAL A 286 13.37 -24.29 -6.30
CA VAL A 286 14.41 -24.85 -5.42
C VAL A 286 15.76 -24.12 -5.51
N GLN A 287 15.95 -23.27 -6.54
CA GLN A 287 17.20 -22.55 -6.73
C GLN A 287 17.50 -21.63 -5.53
N SER A 288 18.77 -21.53 -5.13
CA SER A 288 19.17 -20.79 -3.93
C SER A 288 18.87 -19.29 -4.01
N TYR A 289 18.93 -18.70 -5.21
CA TYR A 289 18.65 -17.28 -5.41
C TYR A 289 17.19 -16.90 -5.14
N VAL A 290 16.24 -17.84 -5.21
CA VAL A 290 14.81 -17.58 -4.93
C VAL A 290 14.62 -17.09 -3.50
N GLU A 291 15.48 -17.51 -2.56
CA GLU A 291 15.48 -17.06 -1.18
C GLU A 291 15.87 -15.59 -1.01
N ARG A 292 16.54 -14.99 -2.01
CA ARG A 292 17.08 -13.62 -1.94
C ARG A 292 16.47 -12.68 -2.97
N MET A 293 15.37 -13.07 -3.61
CA MET A 293 14.70 -12.24 -4.63
C MET A 293 14.26 -10.88 -4.10
N HIS A 294 13.95 -10.78 -2.81
CA HIS A 294 13.53 -9.53 -2.18
C HIS A 294 14.67 -8.52 -2.02
N LEU A 295 15.93 -8.90 -2.25
CA LEU A 295 17.07 -7.98 -2.15
C LEU A 295 17.31 -7.17 -3.44
N LEU A 296 16.77 -7.62 -4.58
CA LEU A 296 16.80 -6.88 -5.85
C LEU A 296 15.77 -5.76 -5.89
#